data_AF-A0A4Q0ZN45-F1
#
_entry.id   AF-A0A4Q0ZN45-F1
#
_cell.length_a   1.000
_cell.length_b   1.000
_cell.length_c   1.000
_cell.angle_alpha   90.00
_cell.angle_beta   90.00
_cell.angle_gamma   90.00
#
_symmetry.space_group_name_H-M   'P 1'
#
loop_
_entity.id
_entity.type
_entity.pdbx_description
1 polymer ?
#
loop_
_entity_poly.entity_id
_entity_poly.type
_entity_poly.pdbx_seq_one_letter_code
_entity_poly.pdbx_strand_id
1 'polypeptide(L)'
;MYIQKKIHLLLILFSLLFFTACIKKFDSDGLTLKVQESELNNFSQEFPIRQNFVVANIELLKPHLFIKDGTNRLSANINLNISAIFIPNSNGTLTFSGVPYFDKENQQFT
;
A
#
# COMPACT_ATOMS: atom_id res chain seq x y z
N MET A 1 -2.69 6.94 46.35
CA MET A 1 -1.57 6.13 45.81
C MET A 1 -1.96 4.80 45.16
N TYR A 2 -2.99 4.08 45.62
CA TYR A 2 -3.38 2.78 45.01
C TYR A 2 -4.06 2.92 43.63
N ILE A 3 -4.91 3.95 43.46
CA ILE A 3 -5.64 4.21 42.21
C ILE A 3 -4.70 4.68 41.09
N GLN A 4 -3.74 5.57 41.40
CA GLN A 4 -2.73 6.02 40.43
C GLN A 4 -1.86 4.88 39.90
N LYS A 5 -1.48 3.92 40.76
CA LYS A 5 -0.74 2.72 40.33
C LYS A 5 -1.54 1.83 39.38
N LYS A 6 -2.86 1.67 39.60
CA LYS A 6 -3.74 0.92 38.70
C LYS A 6 -3.92 1.59 37.34
N ILE A 7 -4.03 2.93 37.32
CA ILE A 7 -4.15 3.69 36.06
C ILE A 7 -2.85 3.60 35.25
N HIS A 8 -1.68 3.70 35.88
CA HIS A 8 -0.40 3.49 35.19
C HIS A 8 -0.25 2.07 34.62
N LEU A 9 -0.63 1.05 35.39
CA LEU A 9 -0.62 -0.33 34.91
C LEU A 9 -1.54 -0.51 33.69
N LEU A 10 -2.73 0.09 33.72
CA LEU A 10 -3.69 0.04 32.61
C LEU A 10 -3.11 0.72 31.35
N LEU A 11 -2.47 1.88 31.51
CA LEU A 11 -1.83 2.59 30.40
C LEU A 11 -0.68 1.80 29.78
N ILE A 12 0.14 1.13 30.59
CA ILE A 12 1.23 0.27 30.12
C ILE A 12 0.68 -0.96 29.38
N LEU A 13 -0.39 -1.56 29.89
CA LEU A 13 -1.03 -2.70 29.23
C LEU A 13 -1.68 -2.27 27.90
N PHE A 14 -2.31 -1.09 27.90
CA PHE A 14 -2.91 -0.50 26.70
C PHE A 14 -1.84 -0.20 25.66
N SER A 15 -0.71 0.43 26.04
CA SER A 15 0.39 0.69 25.09
C SER A 15 0.95 -0.59 24.49
N LEU A 16 1.09 -1.66 25.29
CA LEU A 16 1.55 -2.96 24.81
C LEU A 16 0.63 -3.53 23.70
N LEU A 17 -0.68 -3.35 23.82
CA LEU A 17 -1.65 -3.80 22.83
C LEU A 17 -1.49 -3.07 21.49
N PHE A 18 -1.22 -1.75 21.48
CA PHE A 18 -1.01 -1.01 20.23
C PHE A 18 0.24 -1.42 19.48
N PHE A 19 1.29 -1.85 20.18
CA PHE A 19 2.52 -2.32 19.50
C PHE A 19 2.32 -3.64 18.74
N THR A 20 1.35 -4.48 19.12
CA THR A 20 1.14 -5.77 18.46
C THR A 20 0.54 -5.67 17.05
N ALA A 21 -0.13 -4.57 16.71
CA ALA A 21 -0.83 -4.44 15.43
C ALA A 21 0.12 -4.36 14.21
N CYS A 22 1.33 -3.82 14.40
CA CYS A 22 2.34 -3.68 13.34
C CYS A 22 3.36 -4.83 13.33
N ILE A 23 3.40 -5.64 14.39
CA ILE A 23 4.41 -6.69 14.57
C ILE A 23 3.85 -8.01 14.03
N LYS A 24 4.47 -8.54 12.97
CA LYS A 24 4.14 -9.85 12.42
C LYS A 24 4.75 -10.99 13.24
N LYS A 25 6.03 -10.83 13.62
CA LYS A 25 6.83 -11.86 14.29
C LYS A 25 7.97 -11.19 15.04
N PHE A 26 8.34 -11.75 16.19
CA PHE A 26 9.56 -11.42 16.91
C PHE A 26 10.27 -12.74 17.25
N ASP A 27 11.43 -12.98 16.66
CA ASP A 27 12.18 -14.24 16.77
C ASP A 27 13.70 -14.01 16.74
N SER A 28 14.48 -15.08 16.54
CA SER A 28 15.95 -15.03 16.45
C SER A 28 16.47 -14.17 15.30
N ASP A 29 15.68 -13.99 14.25
CA ASP A 29 16.02 -13.19 13.08
C ASP A 29 15.63 -11.71 13.27
N GLY A 30 14.91 -11.40 14.37
CA GLY A 30 14.61 -10.06 14.85
C GLY A 30 13.11 -9.72 14.80
N LEU A 31 12.82 -8.44 14.58
CA LEU A 31 11.46 -7.92 14.52
C LEU A 31 10.97 -7.86 13.08
N THR A 32 9.97 -8.66 12.74
CA THR A 32 9.27 -8.61 11.45
C THR A 32 8.05 -7.71 11.56
N LEU A 33 7.99 -6.67 10.74
CA LEU A 33 6.83 -5.79 10.64
C LEU A 33 5.84 -6.30 9.59
N LYS A 34 4.55 -6.09 9.83
CA LYS A 34 3.48 -6.36 8.86
C LYS A 34 3.09 -5.04 8.21
N VAL A 35 3.07 -5.01 6.88
CA VAL A 35 2.41 -3.95 6.11
C VAL A 35 1.03 -4.45 5.71
N GLN A 36 0.00 -3.67 6.02
CA GLN A 36 -1.38 -3.97 5.66
C GLN A 36 -1.69 -3.45 4.26
N GLU A 37 -2.65 -4.09 3.59
CA GLU A 37 -3.08 -3.65 2.26
C GLU A 37 -3.65 -2.23 2.25
N SER A 38 -4.32 -1.82 3.32
CA SER A 38 -4.79 -0.44 3.51
C SER A 38 -3.64 0.58 3.50
N GLU A 39 -2.49 0.22 4.05
CA GLU A 39 -1.29 1.05 4.05
C GLU A 39 -0.67 1.11 2.65
N LEU A 40 -0.69 0.00 1.89
CA LEU A 40 -0.24 -0.02 0.49
C LEU A 40 -1.09 0.90 -0.39
N ASN A 41 -2.38 1.01 -0.13
CA ASN A 41 -3.31 1.83 -0.93
C ASN A 41 -3.46 3.28 -0.44
N ASN A 42 -2.61 3.70 0.51
CA ASN A 42 -2.57 5.08 1.01
C ASN A 42 -1.64 5.94 0.15
N PHE A 43 -2.04 6.19 -1.10
CA PHE A 43 -1.28 7.02 -2.03
C PHE A 43 -1.31 8.49 -1.61
N SER A 44 -0.14 9.13 -1.60
CA SER A 44 0.00 10.58 -1.40
C SER A 44 -0.36 11.38 -2.65
N GLN A 45 -0.30 10.75 -3.83
CA GLN A 45 -0.58 11.38 -5.11
C GLN A 45 -2.08 11.50 -5.36
N GLU A 46 -2.49 12.62 -5.94
CA GLU A 46 -3.88 12.84 -6.36
C GLU A 46 -4.21 12.05 -7.63
N PHE A 47 -5.39 11.44 -7.62
CA PHE A 47 -5.97 10.72 -8.76
C PHE A 47 -7.34 11.31 -9.10
N PRO A 48 -7.77 11.28 -10.38
CA PRO A 48 -7.09 10.62 -11.50
C PRO A 48 -5.92 11.42 -12.08
N ILE A 49 -4.90 10.73 -12.58
CA ILE A 49 -3.78 11.34 -13.31
C ILE A 49 -4.20 11.47 -14.77
N ARG A 50 -4.23 12.70 -15.29
CA ARG A 50 -4.62 12.99 -16.67
C ARG A 50 -3.42 13.39 -17.50
N GLN A 51 -3.18 12.66 -18.59
CA GLN A 51 -2.15 12.98 -19.56
C GLN A 51 -2.80 13.29 -20.92
N ASN A 52 -2.61 14.52 -21.38
CA ASN A 52 -3.02 14.96 -22.71
C ASN A 52 -1.84 14.79 -23.68
N PHE A 53 -2.04 14.03 -24.74
CA PHE A 53 -1.18 13.95 -25.92
C PHE A 53 -1.91 14.60 -27.10
N VAL A 54 -1.15 14.94 -28.15
CA VAL A 54 -1.69 15.61 -29.35
C VAL A 54 -2.86 14.85 -29.97
N VAL A 55 -2.83 13.51 -29.90
CA VAL A 55 -3.82 12.63 -30.55
C VAL A 55 -4.64 11.79 -29.57
N ALA A 56 -4.35 11.86 -28.27
CA ALA A 56 -5.00 11.04 -27.26
C ALA A 56 -4.99 11.69 -25.88
N ASN A 57 -6.06 11.51 -25.11
CA ASN A 57 -6.12 11.74 -23.68
C ASN A 57 -6.12 10.38 -22.97
N ILE A 58 -5.30 10.27 -21.93
CA ILE A 58 -5.27 9.12 -21.04
C ILE A 58 -5.57 9.60 -19.62
N GLU A 59 -6.57 9.00 -18.99
CA GLU A 59 -6.90 9.20 -17.58
C GLU A 59 -6.61 7.91 -16.82
N LEU A 60 -5.63 7.95 -15.92
CA LEU A 60 -5.31 6.86 -15.01
C LEU A 60 -6.09 7.04 -13.71
N LEU A 61 -6.94 6.08 -13.39
CA LEU A 61 -7.66 6.04 -12.13
C LEU A 61 -6.75 5.54 -11.00
N LYS A 62 -7.19 5.78 -9.76
CA LYS A 62 -6.45 5.35 -8.56
C LYS A 62 -6.14 3.84 -8.63
N PRO A 63 -4.87 3.42 -8.49
CA PRO A 63 -4.50 2.02 -8.49
C PRO A 63 -5.08 1.30 -7.27
N HIS A 64 -5.21 -0.01 -7.40
CA HIS A 64 -5.41 -0.89 -6.27
C HIS A 64 -4.23 -1.86 -6.14
N LEU A 65 -3.46 -1.71 -5.06
CA LEU A 65 -2.32 -2.54 -4.70
C LEU A 65 -2.76 -3.66 -3.75
N PHE A 66 -2.35 -4.89 -4.01
CA PHE A 66 -2.65 -6.03 -3.14
C PHE A 66 -1.54 -7.06 -3.18
N ILE A 67 -1.40 -7.80 -2.08
CA ILE A 67 -0.50 -8.96 -2.01
C ILE A 67 -1.33 -10.17 -2.43
N LYS A 68 -0.93 -10.87 -3.49
CA LYS A 68 -1.70 -12.03 -3.96
C LYS A 68 -1.57 -13.19 -2.98
N ASP A 69 -2.70 -13.67 -2.46
CA ASP A 69 -2.77 -14.74 -1.47
C ASP A 69 -1.93 -15.97 -1.84
N GLY A 70 -1.19 -16.49 -0.86
CA GLY A 70 -0.30 -17.64 -1.05
C GLY A 70 0.92 -17.36 -1.92
N THR A 71 1.20 -16.10 -2.27
CA THR A 71 2.38 -15.70 -3.05
C THR A 71 3.15 -14.57 -2.39
N ASN A 72 4.44 -14.43 -2.72
CA ASN A 72 5.27 -13.28 -2.32
C ASN A 72 5.26 -12.19 -3.41
N ARG A 73 4.09 -11.95 -4.03
CA ARG A 73 3.96 -10.99 -5.13
C ARG A 73 3.07 -9.82 -4.75
N LEU A 74 3.59 -8.61 -4.98
CA LEU A 74 2.81 -7.40 -4.96
C LEU A 74 2.20 -7.19 -6.35
N SER A 75 0.90 -6.96 -6.41
CA SER A 75 0.18 -6.74 -7.66
C SER A 75 -0.56 -5.41 -7.61
N ALA A 76 -0.69 -4.77 -8.77
CA ALA A 76 -1.36 -3.49 -8.95
C ALA A 76 -2.36 -3.60 -10.10
N ASN A 77 -3.60 -3.19 -9.85
CA ASN A 77 -4.61 -3.01 -10.88
C ASN A 77 -4.83 -1.51 -11.10
N ILE A 78 -4.71 -1.06 -12.34
CA ILE A 78 -4.90 0.34 -12.73
C ILE A 78 -5.96 0.39 -13.80
N ASN A 79 -7.09 1.02 -13.50
CA ASN A 79 -8.10 1.32 -14.50
C ASN A 79 -7.72 2.59 -15.24
N LEU A 80 -7.98 2.63 -16.53
CA LEU A 80 -7.69 3.77 -17.39
C LEU A 80 -8.83 4.04 -18.36
N ASN A 81 -9.05 5.32 -18.65
CA ASN A 81 -9.92 5.77 -19.73
C ASN A 81 -9.02 6.37 -20.81
N ILE A 82 -9.15 5.89 -22.05
CA ILE A 82 -8.43 6.41 -23.22
C ILE A 82 -9.45 7.01 -24.17
N SER A 83 -9.18 8.25 -24.57
CA SER A 83 -9.91 8.95 -25.63
C SER A 83 -8.91 9.34 -26.70
N ALA A 84 -9.11 8.94 -27.96
CA ALA A 84 -8.20 9.31 -29.05
C ALA A 84 -9.00 9.86 -30.23
N ILE A 85 -8.38 10.72 -31.03
CA ILE A 85 -9.03 11.25 -32.22
C ILE A 85 -9.30 10.07 -33.16
N PHE A 86 -10.54 9.94 -33.65
CA PHE A 86 -11.01 8.86 -34.52
C PHE A 86 -11.20 7.47 -33.87
N ILE A 87 -11.06 7.34 -32.55
CA ILE A 87 -11.35 6.09 -31.83
C ILE A 87 -12.39 6.38 -30.74
N PRO A 88 -13.45 5.55 -30.60
CA PRO A 88 -14.38 5.66 -29.48
C PRO A 88 -13.64 5.60 -28.15
N ASN A 89 -14.15 6.33 -27.15
CA ASN A 89 -13.59 6.25 -25.80
C ASN A 89 -13.60 4.79 -25.33
N SER A 90 -12.46 4.37 -24.79
CA SER A 90 -12.24 2.99 -24.37
C SER A 90 -11.77 2.97 -22.92
N ASN A 91 -12.25 1.99 -22.17
CA ASN A 91 -11.80 1.73 -20.82
C ASN A 91 -10.89 0.50 -20.85
N GLY A 92 -9.80 0.57 -20.11
CA GLY A 92 -8.85 -0.53 -19.99
C GLY A 92 -8.48 -0.78 -18.53
N THR A 93 -7.91 -1.96 -18.29
CA THR A 93 -7.27 -2.30 -17.01
C THR A 93 -5.86 -2.78 -17.30
N LEU A 94 -4.88 -2.14 -16.68
CA LEU A 94 -3.52 -2.62 -16.64
C LEU A 94 -3.29 -3.35 -15.32
N THR A 95 -2.75 -4.56 -15.41
CA THR A 95 -2.37 -5.35 -14.23
C THR A 95 -0.87 -5.58 -14.25
N PHE A 96 -0.21 -5.21 -13.16
CA PHE A 96 1.21 -5.44 -12.94
C PHE A 96 1.39 -6.35 -11.74
N SER A 97 2.40 -7.22 -11.77
CA SER A 97 2.72 -8.09 -10.63
C SER A 97 4.23 -8.30 -10.57
N GLY A 98 4.81 -8.05 -9.41
CA GLY A 98 6.26 -8.15 -9.17
C GLY A 98 6.57 -8.78 -7.82
N VAL A 99 7.83 -9.16 -7.64
CA VAL A 99 8.36 -9.54 -6.32
C VAL A 99 9.04 -8.29 -5.75
N PRO A 100 8.52 -7.71 -4.66
CA PRO A 100 9.12 -6.50 -4.10
C PRO A 100 10.52 -6.82 -3.57
N TYR A 101 11.48 -5.96 -3.88
CA TYR A 101 12.84 -6.02 -3.37
C TYR A 101 13.12 -4.81 -2.48
N PHE A 102 13.63 -5.04 -1.28
CA PHE A 102 14.04 -3.95 -0.40
C PHE A 102 15.50 -3.60 -0.66
N ASP A 103 15.73 -2.45 -1.25
CA ASP A 103 17.05 -1.85 -1.37
C ASP A 103 17.45 -1.24 -0.02
N LYS A 104 18.43 -1.87 0.63
CA LYS A 104 18.94 -1.45 1.93
C LYS A 104 19.72 -0.14 1.88
N GLU A 105 20.38 0.16 0.76
CA GLU A 105 21.21 1.36 0.63
C GLU A 105 20.33 2.60 0.50
N ASN A 106 19.29 2.50 -0.33
CA ASN A 106 18.35 3.59 -0.59
C ASN A 106 17.12 3.59 0.35
N GLN A 107 17.02 2.58 1.22
CA GLN A 107 15.92 2.38 2.18
C GLN A 107 14.53 2.35 1.52
N GLN A 108 14.43 1.75 0.33
CA GLN A 108 13.23 1.80 -0.51
C GLN A 108 12.89 0.43 -1.10
N PHE A 109 11.61 0.21 -1.39
CA PHE A 109 11.15 -0.96 -2.14
C PHE A 109 11.18 -0.65 -3.64
N THR A 110 11.73 -1.58 -4.42
CA THR A 110 11.74 -1.56 -5.89
C THR A 110 11.01 -2.79 -6.44
#